data_AF-A0A4U7D4W3-F1
#
_entry.id   AF-A0A4U7D4W3-F1
#
_cell.length_a   1.000
_cell.length_b   1.000
_cell.length_c   1.000
_cell.angle_alpha   90.00
_cell.angle_beta   90.00
_cell.angle_gamma   90.00
#
_symmetry.space_group_name_H-M   'P 1'
#
loop_
_entity.id
_entity.type
_entity.pdbx_description
1 polymer ?
#
loop_
_entity_poly.entity_id
_entity_poly.type
_entity_poly.pdbx_seq_one_letter_code
_entity_poly.pdbx_strand_id
1 'polypeptide(L)'
;WNAVFLGNHDQPRIVSRFGDDGEYRRESATLLATFLLTLSGTPYVYQGDEIGMTNAAFESLDEIDDVETIGAVEALTRRDGVDSFADVAHLVNYWSRD
;
A
#
# COMPACT_ATOMS: atom_id res chain seq x y z
N TRP A 1 -2.19 13.74 23.41
CA TRP A 1 -1.68 12.36 23.30
C TRP A 1 -2.08 11.85 21.94
N ASN A 2 -1.12 11.47 21.10
CA ASN A 2 -1.37 11.16 19.68
C ASN A 2 -1.23 9.65 19.43
N ALA A 3 -2.04 9.12 18.51
CA ALA A 3 -1.74 7.87 17.84
C ALA A 3 -0.77 8.14 16.68
N VAL A 4 0.25 7.30 16.53
CA VAL A 4 1.25 7.41 15.46
C VAL A 4 1.25 6.11 14.69
N PHE A 5 1.02 6.18 13.38
CA PHE A 5 0.98 5.03 12.49
C PHE A 5 1.43 5.45 11.11
N LEU A 6 2.00 4.50 10.35
CA LEU A 6 2.38 4.71 8.96
C LEU A 6 1.47 3.95 7.99
N GLY A 7 0.69 2.97 8.48
CA GLY A 7 -0.22 2.17 7.70
C GLY A 7 -1.29 1.51 8.58
N ASN A 8 -2.31 0.97 7.91
CA ASN A 8 -3.41 0.20 8.48
C ASN A 8 -4.01 -0.70 7.37
N HIS A 9 -5.24 -1.20 7.53
CA HIS A 9 -5.91 -1.99 6.50
C HIS A 9 -6.29 -1.21 5.22
N ASP A 10 -6.45 0.11 5.30
CA ASP A 10 -6.87 0.97 4.18
C ASP A 10 -5.68 1.61 3.45
N GLN A 11 -4.45 1.28 3.85
CA GLN A 11 -3.24 1.92 3.32
C GLN A 11 -2.29 0.86 2.75
N PRO A 12 -1.57 1.20 1.66
CA PRO A 12 -0.56 0.31 1.09
C PRO A 12 0.60 0.09 2.08
N ARG A 13 1.44 -0.90 1.81
CA ARG A 13 2.54 -1.30 2.70
C ARG A 13 3.54 -0.17 2.86
N ILE A 14 3.96 0.04 4.10
CA ILE A 14 4.80 1.19 4.46
C ILE A 14 6.15 1.16 3.76
N VAL A 15 6.70 -0.03 3.53
CA VAL A 15 8.00 -0.20 2.83
C VAL A 15 7.87 0.17 1.36
N SER A 16 6.82 -0.32 0.68
CA SER A 16 6.54 0.00 -0.73
C SER A 16 6.20 1.47 -0.94
N ARG A 17 5.56 2.12 0.03
CA ARG A 17 5.14 3.53 -0.09
C ARG A 17 6.23 4.53 0.26
N PHE A 18 6.98 4.30 1.34
CA PHE A 18 7.89 5.28 1.91
C PHE A 18 9.37 4.87 1.86
N GLY A 19 9.64 3.63 1.48
CA GLY A 19 10.99 3.08 1.38
C GLY A 19 11.27 2.53 -0.01
N ASP A 20 12.22 1.62 -0.05
CA ASP A 20 12.53 0.76 -1.19
C ASP A 20 12.14 -0.66 -0.79
N ASP A 21 11.22 -1.27 -1.53
CA ASP A 21 10.72 -2.64 -1.30
C ASP A 21 11.43 -3.71 -2.15
N GLY A 22 12.48 -3.31 -2.87
CA GLY A 22 13.36 -4.14 -3.67
C GLY A 22 14.69 -4.42 -2.97
N GLU A 23 15.77 -3.80 -3.47
CA GLU A 23 17.14 -4.04 -2.99
C GLU A 23 17.30 -3.70 -1.50
N TYR A 24 16.66 -2.62 -1.03
CA TYR A 24 16.83 -2.10 0.32
C TYR A 24 15.61 -2.35 1.21
N ARG A 25 14.85 -3.42 0.95
CA ARG A 25 13.62 -3.73 1.71
C ARG A 25 13.85 -3.78 3.22
N ARG A 26 14.91 -4.46 3.64
CA ARG A 26 15.20 -4.66 5.07
C ARG A 26 15.65 -3.37 5.74
N GLU A 27 16.52 -2.63 5.09
CA GLU A 27 17.06 -1.35 5.54
C GLU A 27 15.94 -0.31 5.66
N SER A 28 15.10 -0.20 4.63
CA SER A 28 13.93 0.67 4.59
C SER A 28 12.92 0.32 5.68
N ALA A 29 12.55 -0.96 5.83
CA ALA A 29 11.63 -1.39 6.89
C ALA A 29 12.19 -1.09 8.28
N THR A 30 13.49 -1.30 8.49
CA THR A 30 14.16 -1.01 9.77
C THR A 30 14.18 0.50 10.05
N LEU A 31 14.43 1.32 9.03
CA LEU A 31 14.38 2.78 9.14
C LEU A 31 12.98 3.25 9.52
N LEU A 32 11.94 2.77 8.84
CA LEU A 32 10.55 3.14 9.10
C LEU A 32 10.08 2.70 10.50
N ALA A 33 10.46 1.49 10.92
CA ALA A 33 10.18 1.01 12.27
C ALA A 33 10.90 1.86 13.33
N THR A 34 12.16 2.23 13.09
CA THR A 34 12.92 3.12 13.99
C THR A 34 12.25 4.49 14.09
N PHE A 35 11.83 5.06 12.96
CA PHE A 35 11.11 6.32 12.91
C PHE A 35 9.79 6.24 13.71
N LEU A 36 8.94 5.27 13.41
CA LEU A 36 7.64 5.10 14.07
C LEU A 36 7.75 4.91 15.59
N LEU A 37 8.65 4.05 16.04
CA LEU A 37 8.80 3.69 17.46
C LEU A 37 9.50 4.76 18.31
N THR A 38 10.04 5.82 17.69
CA THR A 38 10.74 6.91 18.39
C THR A 38 9.99 8.23 18.36
N LEU A 39 8.85 8.31 17.67
CA LEU A 39 7.98 9.48 17.70
C LEU A 39 7.18 9.56 19.01
N SER A 40 6.85 10.78 19.43
CA SER A 40 6.03 11.03 20.61
C SER A 40 4.57 10.65 20.38
N GLY A 41 4.12 9.56 21.00
CA GLY A 41 2.74 9.11 21.01
C GLY A 41 2.63 7.61 21.28
N THR A 42 1.45 7.03 21.03
CA THR A 42 1.29 5.57 20.98
C THR A 42 1.55 5.09 19.55
N PRO A 43 2.62 4.33 19.30
CA PRO A 43 2.85 3.75 17.98
C PRO A 43 1.91 2.57 17.72
N TYR A 44 1.44 2.45 16.48
CA TYR A 44 0.66 1.31 15.99
C TYR A 44 1.42 0.64 14.85
N VAL A 45 1.62 -0.67 14.98
CA VAL A 45 2.22 -1.53 13.94
C VAL A 45 1.10 -2.39 13.36
N TYR A 46 0.94 -2.39 12.04
CA TYR A 46 -0.05 -3.24 11.38
C TYR A 46 0.54 -4.62 11.06
N GLN A 47 -0.30 -5.65 11.03
CA GLN A 47 0.13 -7.02 10.75
C GLN A 47 0.91 -7.12 9.44
N GLY A 48 2.12 -7.69 9.50
CA GLY A 48 3.03 -7.80 8.37
C GLY A 48 4.07 -6.67 8.28
N ASP A 49 3.85 -5.52 8.92
CA ASP A 49 4.86 -4.45 8.96
C ASP A 49 6.10 -4.92 9.75
N GLU A 50 5.92 -5.77 10.77
CA GLU A 50 6.99 -6.33 11.59
C GLU A 50 7.93 -7.26 10.83
N ILE A 51 7.49 -7.81 9.70
CA ILE A 51 8.28 -8.63 8.78
C ILE A 51 8.60 -7.93 7.46
N GLY A 52 8.24 -6.65 7.33
CA GLY A 52 8.49 -5.85 6.13
C GLY A 52 7.73 -6.33 4.89
N MET A 53 6.45 -6.70 5.04
CA MET A 53 5.60 -7.03 3.89
C MET A 53 5.55 -5.89 2.88
N THR A 54 5.43 -6.24 1.60
CA THR A 54 5.41 -5.33 0.44
C THR A 54 4.06 -5.39 -0.25
N ASN A 55 3.75 -4.41 -1.10
CA ASN A 55 2.53 -4.43 -1.89
C ASN A 55 2.45 -5.72 -2.73
N ALA A 56 1.22 -6.17 -2.97
CA ALA A 56 0.94 -7.20 -3.96
C ALA A 56 1.11 -6.65 -5.37
N ALA A 57 1.29 -7.55 -6.33
CA ALA A 57 1.33 -7.24 -7.76
C ALA A 57 0.13 -7.93 -8.43
N PHE A 58 -0.97 -7.21 -8.54
CA PHE A 58 -2.18 -7.62 -9.25
C PHE A 58 -1.99 -7.53 -10.75
N GLU A 59 -2.37 -8.58 -11.46
CA GLU A 59 -2.33 -8.68 -12.92
C GLU A 59 -3.71 -8.46 -13.56
N SER A 60 -4.78 -8.58 -12.77
CA SER A 60 -6.15 -8.37 -13.24
C SER A 60 -7.09 -7.85 -12.15
N LEU A 61 -8.24 -7.31 -12.56
CA LEU A 61 -9.26 -6.83 -11.62
C LEU A 61 -9.91 -7.96 -10.82
N ASP A 62 -9.90 -9.19 -11.35
CA ASP A 62 -10.50 -10.37 -10.70
C ASP A 62 -9.69 -10.87 -9.48
N GLU A 63 -8.46 -10.36 -9.30
CA GLU A 63 -7.60 -10.65 -8.15
C GLU A 63 -7.87 -9.73 -6.95
N ILE A 64 -8.79 -8.79 -7.09
CA ILE A 64 -9.08 -7.72 -6.13
C ILE A 64 -10.52 -7.90 -5.61
N ASP A 65 -10.70 -7.84 -4.29
CA ASP A 65 -11.98 -7.92 -3.57
C ASP A 65 -12.40 -6.55 -2.96
N ASP A 66 -11.53 -5.55 -3.01
CA ASP A 66 -11.76 -4.21 -2.51
C ASP A 66 -12.72 -3.43 -3.41
N VAL A 67 -13.92 -3.19 -2.86
CA VAL A 67 -14.98 -2.42 -3.52
C VAL A 67 -14.56 -1.00 -3.90
N GLU A 68 -13.66 -0.36 -3.15
CA GLU A 68 -13.17 0.98 -3.48
C GLU A 68 -12.30 0.93 -4.74
N THR A 69 -11.34 0.02 -4.77
CA THR A 69 -10.47 -0.21 -5.94
C THR A 69 -11.29 -0.61 -7.17
N ILE A 70 -12.22 -1.56 -7.05
CA ILE A 70 -13.10 -2.00 -8.15
C ILE A 70 -13.92 -0.83 -8.67
N GLY A 71 -14.59 -0.09 -7.79
CA GLY A 71 -15.42 1.05 -8.16
C GLY A 71 -14.62 2.18 -8.83
N ALA A 72 -13.39 2.40 -8.40
CA ALA A 72 -12.49 3.38 -9.00
C ALA A 72 -12.05 2.98 -10.41
N VAL A 73 -11.66 1.72 -10.62
CA VAL A 73 -11.30 1.21 -11.96
C VAL A 73 -12.50 1.31 -12.91
N GLU A 74 -13.68 0.88 -12.48
CA GLU A 74 -14.90 1.01 -13.30
C GLU A 74 -15.25 2.47 -13.64
N ALA A 75 -15.04 3.39 -12.68
CA ALA A 75 -15.30 4.81 -12.90
C ALA A 75 -14.30 5.43 -13.89
N LEU A 76 -13.05 4.97 -13.89
CA LEU A 76 -12.03 5.38 -14.85
C LEU A 76 -12.33 4.83 -16.25
N THR A 77 -12.72 3.56 -16.36
CA THR A 77 -13.15 2.95 -17.63
C THR A 77 -14.35 3.68 -18.23
N ARG A 78 -15.29 4.14 -17.40
CA ARG A 78 -16.48 4.88 -17.86
C ARG A 78 -16.21 6.31 -18.31
N ARG A 79 -15.10 6.94 -17.91
CA ARG A 79 -14.84 8.38 -18.13
C ARG A 79 -14.06 8.71 -19.40
N ASP A 80 -13.88 7.74 -20.29
CA ASP A 80 -12.98 7.78 -21.45
C ASP A 80 -11.52 8.06 -21.04
N GLY A 81 -10.68 7.01 -21.05
CA GLY A 81 -9.25 7.14 -20.72
C GLY A 81 -8.56 5.87 -20.21
N VAL A 82 -9.32 4.80 -19.96
CA VAL A 82 -8.81 3.50 -19.50
C VAL A 82 -9.60 2.40 -20.22
N ASP A 83 -8.94 1.67 -21.13
CA ASP A 83 -9.57 0.63 -21.94
C ASP A 83 -9.44 -0.76 -21.29
N SER A 84 -8.44 -0.93 -20.42
CA SER A 84 -8.10 -2.19 -19.78
C SER A 84 -7.49 -1.99 -18.40
N PHE A 85 -7.51 -3.04 -17.57
CA PHE A 85 -6.82 -3.03 -16.27
C PHE A 85 -5.32 -2.70 -16.43
N ALA A 86 -4.68 -3.15 -17.52
CA ALA A 86 -3.27 -2.88 -17.78
C ALA A 86 -2.94 -1.38 -17.80
N ASP A 87 -3.88 -0.52 -18.23
CA ASP A 87 -3.69 0.92 -18.28
C ASP A 87 -3.61 1.55 -16.88
N VAL A 88 -4.25 0.91 -15.89
CA VAL A 88 -4.32 1.37 -14.49
C VAL A 88 -3.58 0.47 -13.51
N ALA A 89 -3.02 -0.65 -13.95
CA ALA A 89 -2.38 -1.65 -13.07
C ALA A 89 -1.29 -1.03 -12.20
N HIS A 90 -0.50 -0.11 -12.75
CA HIS A 90 0.54 0.58 -11.98
C HIS A 90 -0.03 1.48 -10.86
N LEU A 91 -1.19 2.11 -11.07
CA LEU A 91 -1.87 2.88 -10.04
C LEU A 91 -2.44 1.94 -8.99
N VAL A 92 -3.13 0.89 -9.42
CA VAL A 92 -3.72 -0.14 -8.57
C VAL A 92 -2.69 -0.77 -7.65
N ASN A 93 -1.55 -1.19 -8.19
CA ASN A 93 -0.47 -1.77 -7.40
C ASN A 93 0.26 -0.77 -6.48
N TYR A 94 0.10 0.52 -6.71
CA TYR A 94 0.67 1.56 -5.84
C TYR A 94 -0.21 1.86 -4.62
N TRP A 95 -1.53 1.98 -4.81
CA TRP A 95 -2.46 2.43 -3.76
C TRP A 95 -3.29 1.32 -3.10
N SER A 96 -3.57 0.21 -3.81
CA SER A 96 -4.45 -0.85 -3.31
C SER A 96 -3.73 -1.77 -2.33
N ARG A 97 -4.50 -2.43 -1.47
CA ARG A 97 -3.99 -3.16 -0.32
C ARG A 97 -4.51 -4.60 -0.17
N ASP A 98 -5.37 -5.06 -1.06
CA ASP A 98 -5.87 -6.44 -0.99
C ASP A 98 -4.78 -7.52 -0.80
#